data_AF-A0A6J1I3R8-F1
#
_entry.id   AF-A0A6J1I3R8-F1
#
_cell.length_a   1.000
_cell.length_b   1.000
_cell.length_c   1.000
_cell.angle_alpha   90.00
_cell.angle_beta   90.00
_cell.angle_gamma   90.00
#
_symmetry.space_group_name_H-M   'P 1'
#
loop_
_entity.id
_entity.type
_entity.pdbx_description
1 polymer ?
#
loop_
_entity_poly.entity_id
_entity_poly.type
_entity_poly.pdbx_seq_one_letter_code
_entity_poly.pdbx_strand_id
1 'polypeptide(L)'
;LWWQGPIRISVSFPNVDDGNLKGQVLEITVQSLTESVGSLKGKIAGEIQLPANKQKLSGKPGFVKDNMSLAYYNVGAGGTLSLSLRERGGRER
;
A
#
# COMPACT_ATOMS: atom_id res chain seq x y z
N LEU A 1 -23.87 -7.64 -4.39
CA LEU A 1 -23.41 -6.69 -5.42
C LEU A 1 -21.89 -6.74 -5.45
N TRP A 2 -21.30 -7.50 -6.37
CA TRP A 2 -19.84 -7.62 -6.49
C TRP A 2 -19.40 -6.69 -7.60
N TRP A 3 -18.81 -5.55 -7.24
CA TRP A 3 -18.25 -4.60 -8.20
C TRP A 3 -17.20 -5.34 -9.05
N GLN A 4 -17.36 -5.35 -10.38
CA GLN A 4 -16.44 -6.03 -11.33
C GLN A 4 -15.57 -5.05 -12.13
N GLY A 5 -15.60 -3.76 -11.78
CA GLY A 5 -14.79 -2.73 -12.44
C GLY A 5 -13.50 -2.43 -11.67
N PRO A 6 -12.51 -1.81 -12.33
CA PRO A 6 -11.32 -1.32 -11.64
C PRO A 6 -11.68 -0.35 -10.53
N ILE A 7 -10.95 -0.45 -9.42
CA ILE A 7 -11.21 0.27 -8.17
C ILE A 7 -9.98 1.13 -7.86
N ARG A 8 -10.23 2.38 -7.46
CA ARG A 8 -9.18 3.30 -7.01
C ARG A 8 -9.02 3.21 -5.51
N ILE A 9 -7.76 3.06 -5.08
CA ILE A 9 -7.34 3.02 -3.68
C ILE A 9 -6.36 4.16 -3.46
N SER A 10 -6.56 4.92 -2.38
CA SER A 10 -5.67 5.99 -1.98
C SER A 10 -4.57 5.45 -1.08
N VAL A 11 -3.33 5.84 -1.33
CA VAL A 11 -2.17 5.48 -0.51
C VAL A 11 -1.57 6.76 0.04
N SER A 12 -1.64 6.97 1.36
CA SER A 12 -1.03 8.12 2.03
C SER A 12 0.42 7.85 2.36
N PHE A 13 1.29 8.78 2.01
CA PHE A 13 2.72 8.69 2.24
C PHE A 13 3.04 9.31 3.60
N PRO A 14 4.10 8.83 4.29
CA PRO A 14 4.53 9.49 5.51
C PRO A 14 5.16 10.83 5.13
N ASN A 15 5.11 11.80 6.05
CA ASN A 15 5.86 13.04 5.90
C ASN A 15 7.22 12.86 6.57
N VAL A 16 8.22 12.42 5.80
CA VAL A 16 9.60 12.22 6.28
C VAL A 16 10.55 13.04 5.42
N ASP A 17 11.56 13.63 6.04
CA ASP A 17 12.56 14.45 5.34
C ASP A 17 13.52 13.63 4.44
N ASP A 18 13.33 12.32 4.34
CA ASP A 18 14.17 11.37 3.59
C ASP A 18 13.82 11.30 2.08
N GLY A 19 13.43 12.43 1.49
CA GLY A 19 13.26 12.59 0.03
C GLY A 19 11.82 12.45 -0.50
N ASN A 20 11.50 11.31 -1.14
CA ASN A 20 10.33 11.15 -2.03
C ASN A 20 8.98 10.90 -1.31
N LEU A 21 8.98 10.95 0.02
CA LEU A 21 7.83 10.69 0.89
C LEU A 21 7.47 11.98 1.64
N LYS A 22 6.68 12.84 1.01
CA LYS A 22 6.37 14.21 1.45
C LYS A 22 4.92 14.36 1.91
N GLY A 23 4.33 13.31 2.49
CA GLY A 23 2.93 13.34 2.93
C GLY A 23 1.90 13.31 1.80
N GLN A 24 2.29 13.04 0.55
CA GLN A 24 1.38 13.02 -0.58
C GLN A 24 0.41 11.82 -0.52
N VAL A 25 -0.68 11.89 -1.28
CA VAL A 25 -1.60 10.78 -1.50
C VAL A 25 -1.49 10.33 -2.96
N LEU A 26 -1.30 9.04 -3.17
CA LEU A 26 -1.23 8.42 -4.50
C LEU A 26 -2.48 7.57 -4.74
N GLU A 27 -3.18 7.79 -5.85
CA GLU A 27 -4.26 6.90 -6.29
C GLU A 27 -3.69 5.73 -7.09
N ILE A 28 -3.95 4.50 -6.64
CA ILE A 28 -3.61 3.27 -7.36
C ILE A 28 -4.87 2.59 -7.84
N THR A 29 -4.87 2.20 -9.12
CA THR A 29 -5.96 1.41 -9.69
C THR A 29 -5.67 -0.09 -9.53
N VAL A 30 -6.59 -0.81 -8.89
CA VAL A 30 -6.62 -2.27 -8.83
C VAL A 30 -7.77 -2.78 -9.68
N GLN A 31 -7.62 -3.94 -10.30
CA GLN A 31 -8.64 -4.56 -11.15
C GLN A 31 -9.77 -5.21 -10.34
N SER A 32 -9.45 -5.71 -9.14
CA SER A 32 -10.42 -6.40 -8.26
C SER A 32 -10.02 -6.30 -6.78
N LEU A 33 -11.01 -6.35 -5.88
CA LEU A 33 -10.79 -6.48 -4.43
C LEU A 33 -10.19 -7.83 -4.02
N THR A 34 -10.19 -8.81 -4.94
CA THR A 34 -9.54 -10.10 -4.75
C THR A 34 -8.03 -10.03 -4.95
N GLU A 35 -7.48 -8.94 -5.50
CA GLU A 35 -6.04 -8.75 -5.57
C GLU A 35 -5.42 -8.77 -4.17
N SER A 36 -4.20 -9.30 -4.11
CA SER A 36 -3.43 -9.37 -2.87
C SER A 36 -2.76 -8.03 -2.56
N VAL A 37 -2.47 -7.80 -1.29
CA VAL A 37 -1.67 -6.65 -0.84
C VAL A 37 -0.29 -6.65 -1.50
N GLY A 38 0.30 -7.83 -1.76
CA GLY A 38 1.56 -7.94 -2.51
C GLY A 38 1.46 -7.40 -3.94
N SER A 39 0.35 -7.67 -4.65
CA SER A 39 0.10 -7.09 -5.98
C SER A 39 0.05 -5.56 -5.92
N LEU A 40 -0.68 -5.00 -4.92
CA LEU A 40 -0.78 -3.56 -4.72
C LEU A 40 0.60 -2.91 -4.48
N LYS A 41 1.46 -3.52 -3.64
CA LYS A 41 2.84 -3.05 -3.42
C LYS A 41 3.67 -3.03 -4.71
N GLY A 42 3.48 -4.02 -5.58
CA GLY A 42 4.11 -4.06 -6.90
C GLY A 42 3.72 -2.86 -7.77
N LYS A 43 2.43 -2.51 -7.80
CA LYS A 43 1.94 -1.32 -8.51
C LYS A 43 2.51 -0.03 -7.94
N ILE A 44 2.48 0.13 -6.61
CA ILE A 44 3.09 1.28 -5.92
C ILE A 44 4.57 1.39 -6.26
N ALA A 45 5.31 0.28 -6.28
CA ALA A 45 6.74 0.27 -6.60
C ALA A 45 7.04 0.82 -8.00
N GLY A 46 6.18 0.54 -8.97
CA GLY A 46 6.29 1.09 -10.33
C GLY A 46 6.12 2.61 -10.37
N GLU A 47 5.19 3.15 -9.58
CA GLU A 47 4.88 4.59 -9.56
C GLU A 47 5.94 5.42 -8.84
N ILE A 48 6.45 4.94 -7.70
CA ILE A 48 7.33 5.75 -6.82
C ILE A 48 8.80 5.29 -6.83
N GLN A 49 9.12 4.26 -7.61
CA GLN A 49 10.44 3.63 -7.68
C GLN A 49 10.97 3.13 -6.31
N LEU A 50 10.08 2.78 -5.38
CA LEU A 50 10.41 2.16 -4.09
C LEU A 50 10.13 0.65 -4.13
N PRO A 51 11.13 -0.23 -3.98
CA PRO A 51 10.93 -1.67 -4.02
C PRO A 51 9.86 -2.17 -3.03
N ALA A 52 8.98 -3.08 -3.47
CA ALA A 52 7.88 -3.61 -2.67
C ALA A 52 8.30 -4.20 -1.32
N ASN A 53 9.50 -4.81 -1.23
CA ASN A 53 10.03 -5.37 0.01
C ASN A 53 10.45 -4.31 1.05
N LYS A 54 10.66 -3.06 0.62
CA LYS A 54 10.90 -1.89 1.49
C LYS A 54 9.60 -1.19 1.89
N GLN A 55 8.45 -1.61 1.36
CA GLN A 55 7.16 -1.02 1.67
C GLN A 55 6.47 -1.76 2.83
N LYS A 56 5.93 -1.01 3.77
CA LYS A 56 5.03 -1.49 4.82
C LYS A 56 3.71 -0.75 4.69
N LEU A 57 2.62 -1.50 4.49
CA LEU A 57 1.28 -0.94 4.34
C LEU A 57 0.48 -1.19 5.62
N SER A 58 -0.34 -0.22 5.99
CA SER A 58 -1.31 -0.34 7.08
C SER A 58 -2.67 0.20 6.66
N GLY A 59 -3.73 -0.49 7.09
CA GLY A 59 -5.11 -0.03 6.98
C GLY A 59 -5.74 0.17 8.36
N LYS A 60 -7.08 0.24 8.40
CA LYS A 60 -7.85 0.34 9.65
C LYS A 60 -7.46 -0.70 10.72
N PRO A 61 -7.26 -2.00 10.40
CA PRO A 61 -6.90 -3.00 11.42
C PRO A 61 -5.39 -3.04 11.73
N GLY A 62 -4.60 -2.09 11.23
CA GLY A 62 -3.15 -2.08 11.37
C GLY A 62 -2.44 -2.67 10.16
N PHE A 63 -1.33 -3.38 10.38
CA PHE A 63 -0.48 -3.87 9.29
C PHE A 63 -1.16 -4.94 8.44
N VAL A 64 -1.09 -4.74 7.12
CA VAL A 64 -1.64 -5.67 6.14
C VAL A 64 -0.55 -6.62 5.61
N LYS A 65 -0.92 -7.88 5.39
CA LYS A 65 -0.01 -8.95 4.95
C LYS A 65 -0.11 -9.17 3.45
N ASP A 66 1.02 -9.43 2.81
CA ASP A 66 1.13 -9.53 1.35
C ASP A 66 0.28 -10.66 0.75
N ASN A 67 0.05 -11.73 1.49
CA ASN A 67 -0.73 -12.90 1.06
C ASN A 67 -2.25 -12.77 1.29
N MET A 68 -2.71 -11.67 1.88
CA MET A 68 -4.13 -11.40 2.11
C MET A 68 -4.69 -10.50 1.01
N SER A 69 -5.97 -10.64 0.71
CA SER A 69 -6.67 -9.82 -0.28
C SER A 69 -7.04 -8.45 0.29
N LEU A 70 -7.31 -7.49 -0.60
CA LEU A 70 -7.83 -6.17 -0.21
C LEU A 70 -9.21 -6.28 0.43
N ALA A 71 -10.05 -7.17 -0.07
CA ALA A 71 -11.35 -7.50 0.51
C ALA A 71 -11.25 -8.00 1.96
N TYR A 72 -10.25 -8.83 2.28
CA TYR A 72 -10.04 -9.32 3.65
C TYR A 72 -9.85 -8.17 4.66
N TYR A 73 -9.19 -7.09 4.23
CA TYR A 73 -8.99 -5.90 5.04
C TYR A 73 -10.08 -4.82 4.86
N ASN A 74 -11.15 -5.13 4.14
CA ASN A 74 -12.22 -4.20 3.78
C ASN A 74 -11.69 -2.92 3.08
N VAL A 75 -10.64 -3.05 2.26
CA VAL A 75 -10.12 -1.96 1.44
C VAL A 75 -10.92 -1.92 0.15
N GLY A 76 -11.92 -1.05 0.09
CA GLY A 76 -12.82 -0.87 -1.06
C GLY A 76 -12.51 0.36 -1.92
N ALA A 77 -13.47 0.74 -2.76
CA ALA A 77 -13.42 2.00 -3.52
C ALA A 77 -13.31 3.20 -2.58
N GLY A 78 -12.31 4.05 -2.81
CA GLY A 78 -12.02 5.19 -1.93
C GLY A 78 -11.44 4.78 -0.57
N GLY A 79 -11.04 3.52 -0.40
CA GLY A 79 -10.28 3.08 0.76
C GLY A 79 -8.90 3.71 0.78
N THR A 80 -8.41 4.03 1.99
CA THR A 80 -7.08 4.61 2.19
C THR A 80 -6.19 3.61 2.94
N LEU A 81 -4.98 3.41 2.42
CA LEU A 81 -3.89 2.73 3.12
C LEU A 81 -2.76 3.72 3.40
N SER A 82 -2.01 3.50 4.46
CA SER A 82 -0.81 4.28 4.75
C SER A 82 0.44 3.49 4.42
N LEU A 83 1.36 4.14 3.71
CA LEU A 83 2.69 3.63 3.43
C LEU A 83 3.66 4.06 4.54
N SER A 84 4.54 3.15 4.93
CA SER A 84 5.72 3.42 5.73
C SER A 84 6.90 2.63 5.18
N LEU A 85 8.11 3.08 5.49
CA LEU A 85 9.32 2.34 5.14
C LEU A 85 9.49 1.16 6.08
N ARG A 86 9.86 0.01 5.52
CA ARG A 86 10.33 -1.12 6.31
C ARG A 86 11.76 -0.81 6.74
N GLU A 87 11.98 -0.68 8.04
CA GLU A 87 13.31 -0.48 8.60
C GLU A 87 14.22 -1.65 8.19
N ARG A 88 15.45 -1.32 7.74
CA ARG A 88 16.52 -2.30 7.74
C ARG A 88 16.82 -2.56 9.21
N GLY A 89 16.75 -3.82 9.65
CA GLY A 89 17.26 -4.19 10.97
C GLY A 89 18.70 -3.69 11.06
N GLY A 90 18.90 -2.61 11.80
CA GLY A 90 20.22 -2.14 12.14
C GLY A 90 20.89 -3.29 12.86
N ARG A 91 22.02 -3.75 12.33
CA ARG A 91 22.93 -4.57 13.12
C ARG A 91 23.45 -3.64 14.21
N GLU A 92 22.74 -3.60 15.34
CA GLU A 92 23.23 -3.07 16.59
C GLU A 92 24.53 -3.84 16.87
N ARG A 93 25.64 -3.12 16.86
CA ARG A 93 26.92 -3.63 17.34
C ARG A 93 27.07 -3.19 18.77
#